data_AF-A0A8T6V7N9-F1
#
_entry.id   AF-A0A8T6V7N9-F1
#
_cell.length_a   1.000
_cell.length_b   1.000
_cell.length_c   1.000
_cell.angle_alpha   90.00
_cell.angle_beta   90.00
_cell.angle_gamma   90.00
#
_symmetry.space_group_name_H-M   'P 1'
#
loop_
_entity.id
_entity.type
_entity.pdbx_description
1 polymer ?
#
loop_
_entity_poly.entity_id
_entity_poly.type
_entity_poly.pdbx_seq_one_letter_code
_entity_poly.pdbx_strand_id
1 'polypeptide(L)' 'MKSKGVGQGFECIRCGNKAIKKEHIAETRMLEKNKMYVPAVSAHRHLTRPEQRMGLSNHVRFNDKVPWFIIFKN' A
#
# COMPACT_ATOMS: atom_id res chain seq x y z
N MET A 1 8.05 -19.81 25.23
CA MET A 1 8.22 -20.40 26.59
C MET A 1 6.86 -20.43 27.28
N LYS A 2 6.65 -21.27 28.30
CA LYS A 2 5.38 -21.30 29.07
C LYS A 2 5.50 -20.44 30.33
N SER A 3 4.38 -19.98 30.89
CA SER A 3 4.38 -19.21 32.16
C SER A 3 4.83 -20.07 33.33
N LYS A 4 5.61 -19.50 34.25
CA LYS A 4 6.08 -20.14 35.48
C LYS A 4 5.19 -19.85 36.71
N GLY A 5 4.23 -18.94 36.58
CA GLY A 5 3.37 -18.49 37.68
C GLY A 5 3.39 -16.97 37.86
N VAL A 6 2.56 -16.47 38.76
CA VAL A 6 2.40 -15.03 38.99
C VAL A 6 3.73 -14.41 39.41
N GLY A 7 4.24 -13.45 38.62
CA GLY A 7 5.50 -12.75 38.90
C GLY A 7 6.78 -13.54 38.63
N GLN A 8 6.71 -14.79 38.15
CA GLN A 8 7.86 -15.69 38.00
C GLN A 8 8.42 -15.79 36.56
N GLY A 9 7.82 -15.07 35.61
CA GLY A 9 8.23 -15.07 34.21
C GLY A 9 7.85 -16.34 33.44
N PHE A 10 8.72 -16.78 32.54
CA PHE A 10 8.50 -17.88 31.60
C PHE A 10 9.66 -18.86 31.60
N GLU A 11 9.37 -20.15 31.40
CA GLU A 11 10.37 -21.21 31.33
C GLU A 11 10.01 -22.24 30.24
N CYS A 12 11.02 -22.80 29.57
CA CYS A 12 10.84 -23.90 28.63
C CYS A 12 11.00 -25.24 29.35
N ILE A 13 9.94 -26.04 29.39
CA ILE A 13 9.95 -27.38 30.02
C ILE A 13 10.90 -28.39 29.36
N ARG A 14 11.37 -28.13 28.12
CA ARG A 14 12.23 -29.05 27.37
C ARG A 14 13.72 -28.75 27.55
N CYS A 15 14.11 -27.47 27.64
CA CYS A 15 15.51 -27.06 27.67
C CYS A 15 15.91 -26.23 28.91
N GLY A 16 14.96 -25.87 29.79
CA GLY A 16 15.26 -25.11 31.01
C GLY A 16 15.53 -23.61 30.81
N ASN A 17 15.49 -23.10 29.57
CA ASN A 17 15.69 -21.68 29.31
C ASN A 17 14.58 -20.82 29.95
N LYS A 18 14.98 -19.69 30.53
CA LYS A 18 14.10 -18.77 31.28
C LYS A 18 14.04 -17.39 30.62
N ALA A 19 12.89 -16.75 30.71
CA ALA A 19 12.70 -15.36 30.30
C ALA A 19 11.84 -14.63 31.33
N ILE A 20 12.25 -13.42 31.71
CA ILE A 20 11.54 -12.61 32.71
C ILE A 20 10.41 -11.81 32.07
N LYS A 21 10.60 -11.39 30.81
CA LYS A 21 9.69 -10.50 30.08
C LYS A 21 9.14 -11.19 28.84
N LYS A 22 8.01 -10.66 28.34
CA LYS A 22 7.45 -11.05 27.04
C LYS A 22 8.28 -10.44 25.93
N GLU A 23 8.38 -11.16 24.82
CA GLU A 23 8.92 -10.63 23.57
C GLU A 23 7.80 -9.97 22.78
N HIS A 24 8.06 -8.76 22.27
CA HIS A 24 7.16 -8.07 21.35
C HIS A 24 7.77 -8.19 19.95
N ILE A 25 7.15 -9.02 19.12
CA ILE A 25 7.57 -9.25 17.74
C ILE A 25 6.59 -8.50 16.84
N ALA A 26 7.11 -7.63 15.97
CA ALA A 26 6.29 -7.02 14.95
C ALA A 26 5.99 -8.06 13.86
N GLU A 27 4.72 -8.37 13.65
CA GLU A 27 4.31 -9.26 12.57
C GLU A 27 4.42 -8.54 11.22
N THR A 28 5.29 -9.03 10.35
CA THR A 28 5.40 -8.55 8.98
C THR A 28 4.26 -9.13 8.14
N ARG A 29 3.47 -8.27 7.50
CA ARG A 29 2.47 -8.70 6.53
C ARG A 29 3.11 -8.87 5.16
N MET A 30 2.60 -9.80 4.36
CA MET A 30 2.94 -9.96 2.94
C MET A 30 2.26 -8.89 2.07
N LEU A 31 2.28 -7.63 2.52
CA LEU A 31 1.73 -6.49 1.82
C LEU A 31 2.78 -5.40 1.79
N GLU A 32 2.97 -4.80 0.62
CA GLU A 32 3.93 -3.71 0.47
C GLU A 32 3.37 -2.46 1.16
N LYS A 33 4.23 -1.78 1.93
CA LYS A 33 3.87 -0.51 2.56
C LYS A 33 3.70 0.54 1.47
N ASN A 34 2.63 1.34 1.56
CA ASN A 34 2.35 2.48 0.69
C ASN A 34 2.15 2.12 -0.80
N LYS A 35 1.76 0.88 -1.12
CA LYS A 35 1.37 0.49 -2.47
C LYS A 35 -0.12 0.67 -2.71
N MET A 36 -0.47 1.26 -3.84
CA MET A 36 -1.84 1.28 -4.32
C MET A 36 -2.10 0.02 -5.15
N TYR A 37 -3.15 -0.72 -4.81
CA TYR A 37 -3.56 -1.90 -5.56
C TYR A 37 -4.76 -1.55 -6.41
N VAL A 38 -4.61 -1.61 -7.73
CA VAL A 38 -5.71 -1.43 -8.69
C VAL A 38 -6.11 -2.79 -9.30
N PRO A 39 -7.37 -2.96 -9.74
CA PRO A 39 -7.76 -4.18 -10.44
C PRO A 39 -6.95 -4.40 -11.72
N ALA A 40 -6.98 -5.63 -12.25
CA ALA A 40 -6.50 -5.90 -13.61
C ALA A 40 -7.29 -5.08 -14.64
N VAL A 41 -6.66 -4.76 -15.78
CA VAL A 41 -7.24 -3.90 -16.83
C VAL A 41 -8.59 -4.42 -17.34
N SER A 42 -8.75 -5.74 -17.41
CA SER A 42 -10.02 -6.39 -17.81
C SER A 42 -11.19 -6.12 -16.86
N ALA A 43 -10.91 -5.73 -15.61
CA ALA A 43 -11.88 -5.43 -14.57
C ALA A 43 -11.97 -3.93 -14.26
N HIS A 44 -11.33 -3.07 -15.06
CA HIS A 44 -11.48 -1.62 -14.91
C HIS A 44 -12.89 -1.18 -15.29
N ARG A 45 -13.46 -0.26 -14.51
CA ARG A 45 -14.73 0.40 -14.85
C ARG A 45 -14.44 1.66 -15.67
N HIS A 46 -15.46 2.20 -16.33
CA HIS A 46 -15.32 3.39 -17.19
C HIS A 46 -14.68 4.60 -16.49
N LEU A 47 -14.93 4.78 -15.19
CA LEU A 47 -14.39 5.89 -14.41
C LEU A 47 -13.19 5.49 -13.55
N THR A 48 -12.71 4.24 -13.64
CA THR A 48 -11.50 3.81 -12.92
C THR A 48 -10.31 4.55 -13.50
N ARG A 49 -9.61 5.30 -12.64
CA ARG A 49 -8.37 5.97 -13.02
C ARG A 49 -7.23 4.94 -13.08
N PRO A 50 -6.55 4.76 -14.22
CA PRO A 50 -5.45 3.81 -14.32
C PRO A 50 -4.26 4.23 -13.46
N GLU A 51 -3.48 3.25 -13.00
CA GLU A 51 -2.30 3.46 -12.16
C GLU A 51 -1.28 4.40 -12.82
N GLN A 52 -1.10 4.29 -14.15
CA GLN A 52 -0.20 5.17 -14.92
C GLN A 52 -0.58 6.65 -14.84
N ARG A 53 -1.83 6.96 -14.49
CA ARG A 53 -2.34 8.32 -14.34
C ARG A 53 -2.41 8.80 -12.89
N MET A 54 -2.05 7.98 -11.91
CA MET A 54 -1.97 8.42 -10.53
C MET A 54 -0.82 9.43 -10.38
N GLY A 55 -1.05 10.52 -9.64
CA GLY A 55 -0.07 11.60 -9.47
C GLY A 55 0.06 12.58 -10.65
N LEU A 56 -0.52 12.31 -11.82
CA LEU A 56 -0.52 13.25 -12.94
C LEU A 56 -1.75 14.18 -12.88
N SER A 57 -1.56 15.49 -13.00
CA SER A 57 -2.65 16.46 -13.14
C SER A 57 -2.75 16.96 -14.58
N ASN A 58 -3.96 16.98 -15.13
CA ASN A 58 -4.19 17.62 -16.42
C ASN A 58 -4.27 19.13 -16.19
N HIS A 59 -3.22 19.85 -16.56
CA HIS A 59 -3.27 21.30 -16.64
C HIS A 59 -3.57 21.69 -18.08
N VAL A 60 -4.82 22.05 -18.35
CA VAL A 60 -5.20 22.61 -19.65
C VAL A 60 -4.90 24.11 -19.61
N ARG A 61 -3.94 24.56 -20.41
CA ARG A 61 -3.80 25.99 -20.73
C ARG A 61 -4.74 26.27 -21.89
N PHE A 62 -5.96 26.69 -21.59
CA PHE A 62 -6.87 27.18 -22.62
C PHE A 62 -6.29 28.50 -23.17
N ASN A 63 -6.06 28.53 -24.48
CA ASN A 63 -5.66 29.74 -25.20
C ASN A 63 -6.76 30.07 -26.19
N ASP A 64 -7.54 31.09 -25.85
CA ASP A 64 -8.64 31.62 -26.66
C ASP A 64 -8.18 32.18 -28.02
N LYS A 65 -6.88 32.47 -28.16
CA LYS A 65 -6.27 32.93 -29.43
C LYS A 65 -5.92 31.79 -30.37
N VAL A 66 -5.96 30.54 -29.93
CA VAL A 66 -5.68 29.38 -30.78
C VAL A 66 -7.01 28.80 -31.27
N PRO A 67 -7.26 28.77 -32.59
CA PRO A 67 -8.49 28.21 -33.12
C PRO A 67 -8.62 26.74 -32.72
N TRP A 68 -9.81 26.37 -32.25
CA TRP A 68 -10.14 25.03 -31.73
C TRP A 68 -10.01 23.92 -32.79
N PHE A 69 -10.11 24.28 -34.07
CA PHE A 69 -9.91 23.39 -35.21
C PHE A 69 -9.19 24.15 -36.33
N ILE A 70 -8.32 23.44 -37.05
CA ILE A 70 -7.56 24.01 -38.17
C ILE A 70 -8.40 23.85 -39.44
N ILE A 71 -8.76 24.96 -40.08
CA ILE A 71 -9.38 24.95 -41.41
C ILE A 71 -8.25 25.01 -42.44
N PHE A 72 -8.00 23.92 -43.14
CA PHE A 72 -7.12 23.92 -44.31
C PHE A 72 -7.88 24.53 -45.49
N LYS A 73 -7.34 25.60 -46.09
CA LYS A 73 -7.85 26.13 -47.36
C LYS A 73 -7.22 25.35 -48.51
N ASN A 74 -8.05 25.03 -49.49
CA ASN A 74 -7.70 24.33 -50.73
C ASN A 74 -7.02 25.28 -51.72
#